data_AF-A0A2E8ULJ3-F1
#
_entry.id   AF-A0A2E8ULJ3-F1
#
_cell.length_a   1.000
_cell.length_b   1.000
_cell.length_c   1.000
_cell.angle_alpha   90.00
_cell.angle_beta   90.00
_cell.angle_gamma   90.00
#
_symmetry.space_group_name_H-M   'P 1'
#
loop_
_entity.id
_entity.type
_entity.pdbx_description
1 polymer ?
#
loop_
_entity_poly.entity_id
_entity_poly.type
_entity_poly.pdbx_seq_one_letter_code
_entity_poly.pdbx_strand_id
1 'polypeptide(L)'
;MFAVALAGYGLLYSLDSELRRGAGPWEMDFAVSGAGEPVVRIRQEGLGISGFEIEFPDEAMPEGFVPKTLRFDEVAPRNTPVPFGRWVYHDLTILPGVVTLELFPEINGTRRHEVELVPRRLFVNRKGHEWQRKGELRLRQGEKFTGGAPDAESSRGRQGSSWWLWLVALTPVLFVAGVFILKRRPAGAGEGEGS
;
A
#
# COMPACT_ATOMS: atom_id res chain seq x y z
N MET A 1 -13.59 -21.91 -27.98
CA MET A 1 -14.09 -20.96 -26.97
C MET A 1 -13.44 -21.19 -25.60
N PHE A 2 -13.50 -22.41 -25.03
CA PHE A 2 -12.86 -22.71 -23.73
C PHE A 2 -11.35 -22.44 -23.70
N ALA A 3 -10.58 -22.95 -24.67
CA ALA A 3 -9.12 -22.75 -24.72
C ALA A 3 -8.72 -21.27 -24.84
N VAL A 4 -9.47 -20.49 -25.61
CA VAL A 4 -9.26 -19.04 -25.77
C VAL A 4 -9.55 -18.31 -24.46
N ALA A 5 -10.63 -18.69 -23.76
CA ALA A 5 -10.95 -18.13 -22.45
C ALA A 5 -9.87 -18.45 -21.40
N LEU A 6 -9.37 -19.68 -21.38
CA LEU A 6 -8.32 -20.10 -20.45
C LEU A 6 -6.99 -19.37 -20.71
N ALA A 7 -6.60 -19.23 -21.99
CA ALA A 7 -5.40 -18.47 -22.37
C ALA A 7 -5.53 -16.98 -22.02
N GLY A 8 -6.69 -16.37 -22.29
CA GLY A 8 -6.97 -14.99 -21.93
C GLY A 8 -6.95 -14.77 -20.40
N TYR A 9 -7.56 -15.68 -19.65
CA TYR A 9 -7.53 -15.65 -18.18
C TYR A 9 -6.09 -15.77 -17.64
N GLY A 10 -5.31 -16.72 -18.14
CA GLY A 10 -3.93 -16.91 -17.71
C GLY A 10 -3.05 -15.68 -17.96
N LEU A 11 -3.21 -15.03 -19.11
CA LEU A 11 -2.49 -13.79 -19.43
C LEU A 11 -2.88 -12.64 -18.50
N LEU A 12 -4.19 -12.39 -18.32
CA LEU A 12 -4.68 -11.33 -17.44
C LEU A 12 -4.29 -11.57 -15.99
N TYR A 13 -4.37 -12.81 -15.52
CA TYR A 13 -3.97 -13.20 -14.16
C TYR A 13 -2.46 -13.02 -13.95
N SER A 14 -1.65 -13.37 -14.95
CA SER A 14 -0.20 -13.19 -14.86
C SER A 14 0.17 -11.71 -14.76
N LEU A 15 -0.43 -10.86 -15.62
CA LEU A 15 -0.25 -9.40 -15.57
C LEU A 15 -0.72 -8.80 -14.24
N ASP A 16 -1.90 -9.18 -13.75
CA ASP A 16 -2.40 -8.74 -12.44
C ASP A 16 -1.45 -9.16 -11.32
N SER A 17 -0.95 -10.40 -11.35
CA SER A 17 -0.03 -10.90 -10.33
C SER A 17 1.30 -10.14 -10.30
N GLU A 18 1.82 -9.71 -11.46
CA GLU A 18 3.02 -8.89 -11.56
C GLU A 18 2.77 -7.46 -11.07
N LEU A 19 1.63 -6.87 -11.44
CA LEU A 19 1.23 -5.55 -10.95
C LEU A 19 1.07 -5.54 -9.42
N ARG A 20 0.51 -6.61 -8.84
CA ARG A 20 0.35 -6.76 -7.38
C ARG A 20 1.67 -6.85 -6.65
N ARG A 21 2.68 -7.52 -7.23
CA ARG A 21 4.04 -7.60 -6.65
C ARG A 21 4.72 -6.23 -6.61
N GLY A 22 4.29 -5.31 -7.47
CA GLY A 22 4.52 -3.87 -7.34
C GLY A 22 5.97 -3.49 -7.02
N ALA A 23 6.13 -2.43 -6.22
CA ALA A 23 7.44 -1.91 -5.81
C ALA A 23 8.07 -2.67 -4.62
N GLY A 24 7.52 -3.85 -4.25
CA GLY A 24 7.86 -4.56 -3.01
C GLY A 24 7.12 -4.01 -1.78
N PRO A 25 7.12 -4.72 -0.65
CA PRO A 25 6.38 -4.35 0.55
C PRO A 25 7.04 -3.24 1.36
N TRP A 26 6.32 -2.71 2.34
CA TRP A 26 6.92 -1.91 3.41
C TRP A 26 7.71 -2.81 4.36
N GLU A 27 8.88 -2.35 4.77
CA GLU A 27 9.67 -2.96 5.84
C GLU A 27 9.88 -1.94 6.96
N MET A 28 9.68 -2.38 8.20
CA MET A 28 9.87 -1.56 9.39
C MET A 28 10.73 -2.29 10.42
N ASP A 29 11.88 -1.71 10.72
CA ASP A 29 12.75 -2.15 11.80
C ASP A 29 12.38 -1.41 13.08
N PHE A 30 11.92 -2.15 14.09
CA PHE A 30 11.73 -1.65 15.44
C PHE A 30 13.02 -1.90 16.21
N ALA A 31 13.64 -0.85 16.72
CA ALA A 31 14.93 -0.91 17.39
C ALA A 31 15.01 0.10 18.54
N VAL A 32 16.18 0.13 19.17
CA VAL A 32 16.55 1.12 20.18
C VAL A 32 17.66 2.00 19.61
N SER A 33 17.57 3.31 19.80
CA SER A 33 18.62 4.26 19.43
C SER A 33 19.83 4.11 20.35
N GLY A 34 20.97 4.70 19.96
CA GLY A 34 22.17 4.72 20.83
C GLY A 34 21.95 5.45 22.16
N ALA A 35 20.92 6.31 22.24
CA ALA A 35 20.52 7.02 23.45
C ALA A 35 19.52 6.23 24.32
N GLY A 36 19.12 5.03 23.89
CA GLY A 36 18.11 4.22 24.59
C GLY A 36 16.66 4.54 24.22
N GLU A 37 16.43 5.42 23.24
CA GLU A 37 15.09 5.84 22.81
C GLU A 37 14.49 4.81 21.82
N PRO A 38 13.18 4.55 21.84
CA PRO A 38 12.53 3.73 20.82
C PRO A 38 12.66 4.36 19.43
N VAL A 39 13.02 3.54 18.44
CA VAL A 39 13.19 4.00 17.07
C VAL A 39 12.58 3.03 16.07
N VAL A 40 11.99 3.59 15.02
CA VAL A 40 11.38 2.85 13.92
C VAL A 40 12.03 3.30 12.62
N ARG A 41 12.64 2.36 11.89
CA ARG A 41 13.23 2.64 10.58
C ARG A 41 12.38 2.02 9.49
N ILE A 42 11.96 2.85 8.54
CA ILE A 42 11.12 2.45 7.42
C ILE A 42 11.98 2.31 6.17
N ARG A 43 11.84 1.17 5.49
CA ARG A 43 12.44 0.90 4.19
C ARG A 43 11.38 0.49 3.18
N GLN A 44 11.63 0.90 1.94
CA GLN A 44 10.86 0.50 0.77
C GLN A 44 11.76 0.68 -0.45
N GLU A 45 12.17 -0.43 -1.06
CA GLU A 45 13.18 -0.41 -2.12
C GLU A 45 12.68 0.21 -3.42
N GLY A 46 11.49 -0.15 -3.91
CA GLY A 46 10.98 0.33 -5.19
C GLY A 46 10.60 1.83 -5.23
N LEU A 47 10.50 2.49 -4.08
CA LEU A 47 10.32 3.94 -3.91
C LEU A 47 11.65 4.63 -3.56
N GLY A 48 12.75 3.89 -3.43
CA GLY A 48 14.08 4.41 -3.10
C GLY A 48 14.24 4.86 -1.65
N ILE A 49 13.39 4.39 -0.73
CA ILE A 49 13.42 4.72 0.70
C ILE A 49 14.33 3.69 1.40
N SER A 50 15.55 4.10 1.74
CA SER A 50 16.56 3.18 2.29
C SER A 50 16.62 3.13 3.82
N GLY A 51 15.92 4.04 4.50
CA GLY A 51 15.93 4.12 5.96
C GLY A 51 15.43 5.48 6.43
N PHE A 52 14.13 5.72 6.32
CA PHE A 52 13.49 6.85 6.97
C PHE A 52 13.31 6.52 8.46
N GLU A 53 13.88 7.32 9.35
CA GLU A 53 13.94 7.06 10.78
C GLU A 53 12.90 7.89 11.53
N ILE A 54 12.14 7.25 12.41
CA ILE A 54 11.21 7.91 13.33
C ILE A 54 11.66 7.58 14.75
N GLU A 55 12.16 8.59 15.45
CA GLU A 55 12.54 8.50 16.86
C GLU A 55 11.37 8.93 17.75
N PHE A 56 11.21 8.25 18.88
CA PHE A 56 10.17 8.53 19.86
C PHE A 56 10.80 8.95 21.20
N PRO A 57 11.37 10.17 21.28
CA PRO A 57 11.87 10.68 22.55
C PRO A 57 10.75 10.72 23.57
N ASP A 58 11.10 10.46 24.84
CA ASP A 58 10.20 10.44 25.99
C ASP A 58 9.16 9.30 26.01
N GLU A 59 9.16 8.40 25.01
CA GLU A 59 8.33 7.18 25.06
C GLU A 59 9.00 6.05 25.85
N ALA A 60 8.20 5.31 26.61
CA ALA A 60 8.67 4.17 27.35
C ALA A 60 8.87 2.95 26.43
N MET A 61 10.01 2.28 26.57
CA MET A 61 10.24 1.00 25.92
C MET A 61 9.31 -0.07 26.52
N PRO A 62 8.63 -0.90 25.70
CA PRO A 62 7.88 -2.04 26.21
C PRO A 62 8.78 -2.98 27.02
N GLU A 63 8.25 -3.54 28.11
CA GLU A 63 8.98 -4.52 28.91
C GLU A 63 9.37 -5.74 28.06
N GLY A 64 10.64 -6.16 28.14
CA GLY A 64 11.15 -7.30 27.38
C GLY A 64 11.24 -7.06 25.87
N PHE A 65 11.27 -5.81 25.41
CA PHE A 65 11.42 -5.49 23.98
C PHE A 65 12.68 -6.13 23.37
N VAL A 66 12.47 -6.79 22.23
CA VAL A 66 13.53 -7.32 21.38
C VAL A 66 13.39 -6.66 20.00
N PRO A 67 14.48 -6.10 19.44
CA PRO A 67 14.45 -5.54 18.09
C PRO A 67 13.88 -6.52 17.08
N LYS A 68 12.99 -6.03 16.22
CA LYS A 68 12.26 -6.86 15.27
C LYS A 68 12.01 -6.11 13.97
N THR A 69 12.26 -6.77 12.85
CA THR A 69 11.85 -6.30 11.53
C THR A 69 10.49 -6.88 11.18
N LEU A 70 9.56 -6.03 10.76
CA LEU A 70 8.27 -6.43 10.19
C LEU A 70 8.24 -6.09 8.71
N ARG A 71 7.77 -7.05 7.91
CA ARG A 71 7.51 -6.89 6.49
C ARG A 71 6.00 -6.99 6.27
N PHE A 72 5.44 -6.07 5.50
CA PHE A 72 3.99 -5.95 5.29
C PHE A 72 3.61 -6.40 3.88
N ASP A 73 3.62 -7.72 3.66
CA ASP A 73 3.22 -8.35 2.41
C ASP A 73 2.06 -9.35 2.56
N GLU A 74 1.69 -9.68 3.79
CA GLU A 74 0.56 -10.56 4.11
C GLU A 74 -0.49 -9.82 4.94
N VAL A 75 -1.76 -10.05 4.63
CA VAL A 75 -2.88 -9.51 5.38
C VAL A 75 -2.89 -10.10 6.79
N ALA A 76 -2.86 -9.24 7.80
CA ALA A 76 -3.06 -9.65 9.19
C ALA A 76 -4.46 -9.29 9.72
N PRO A 77 -4.94 -9.97 10.78
CA PRO A 77 -6.13 -9.56 11.51
C PRO A 77 -6.05 -8.10 11.97
N ARG A 78 -7.20 -7.44 12.08
CA ARG A 78 -7.24 -6.07 12.60
C ARG A 78 -6.70 -6.01 14.03
N ASN A 79 -5.93 -4.97 14.33
CA ASN A 79 -5.27 -4.76 15.63
C ASN A 79 -4.22 -5.81 15.97
N THR A 80 -3.59 -6.42 14.97
CA THR A 80 -2.47 -7.34 15.19
C THR A 80 -1.35 -6.62 15.96
N PRO A 81 -0.85 -7.17 17.08
CA PRO A 81 0.21 -6.55 17.86
C PRO A 81 1.49 -6.36 17.05
N VAL A 82 2.11 -5.19 17.19
CA VAL A 82 3.46 -4.88 16.70
C VAL A 82 4.31 -4.37 17.87
N PRO A 83 5.65 -4.35 17.79
CA PRO A 83 6.47 -4.15 18.97
C PRO A 83 6.16 -2.89 19.80
N PHE A 84 5.81 -1.76 19.17
CA PHE A 84 5.43 -0.53 19.87
C PHE A 84 3.93 -0.22 19.85
N GLY A 85 3.08 -1.19 19.49
CA GLY A 85 1.64 -0.93 19.43
C GLY A 85 0.88 -1.96 18.61
N ARG A 86 0.10 -1.51 17.62
CA ARG A 86 -0.75 -2.40 16.81
C ARG A 86 -0.88 -1.94 15.36
N TRP A 87 -1.11 -2.91 14.48
CA TRP A 87 -1.45 -2.71 13.08
C TRP A 87 -2.97 -2.62 12.91
N VAL A 88 -3.48 -1.44 12.59
CA VAL A 88 -4.92 -1.13 12.66
C VAL A 88 -5.62 -1.09 11.30
N TYR A 89 -4.88 -0.83 10.24
CA TYR A 89 -5.41 -0.81 8.88
C TYR A 89 -4.35 -1.20 7.85
N HIS A 90 -4.78 -1.89 6.80
CA HIS A 90 -3.97 -2.12 5.61
C HIS A 90 -4.81 -2.24 4.34
N ASP A 91 -4.17 -1.86 3.24
CA ASP A 91 -4.58 -2.22 1.89
C ASP A 91 -3.35 -2.70 1.12
N LEU A 92 -3.15 -4.01 1.11
CA LEU A 92 -2.03 -4.69 0.45
C LEU A 92 -2.43 -5.24 -0.93
N THR A 93 -3.51 -4.73 -1.53
CA THR A 93 -3.98 -5.20 -2.84
C THR A 93 -2.90 -5.06 -3.92
N ILE A 94 -2.13 -3.98 -3.87
CA ILE A 94 -0.96 -3.68 -4.71
C ILE A 94 0.16 -3.18 -3.80
N LEU A 95 1.35 -3.78 -3.88
CA LEU A 95 2.48 -3.41 -3.02
C LEU A 95 3.17 -2.10 -3.45
N PRO A 96 3.64 -1.27 -2.48
CA PRO A 96 3.75 -1.58 -1.06
C PRO A 96 2.44 -1.37 -0.29
N GLY A 97 1.40 -0.84 -0.94
CA GLY A 97 0.09 -0.67 -0.33
C GLY A 97 0.05 0.42 0.73
N VAL A 98 -1.03 0.42 1.52
CA VAL A 98 -1.18 1.29 2.70
C VAL A 98 -1.07 0.46 3.96
N VAL A 99 -0.32 0.96 4.94
CA VAL A 99 -0.16 0.34 6.27
C VAL A 99 -0.31 1.44 7.32
N THR A 100 -1.27 1.28 8.24
CA THR A 100 -1.47 2.23 9.35
C THR A 100 -1.23 1.54 10.68
N LEU A 101 -0.31 2.08 11.45
CA LEU A 101 0.04 1.64 12.79
C LEU A 101 -0.40 2.67 13.83
N GLU A 102 -0.82 2.17 14.98
CA GLU A 102 -0.98 2.97 16.19
C GLU A 102 0.12 2.55 17.16
N LEU A 103 1.04 3.46 17.42
CA LEU A 103 2.22 3.25 18.26
C LEU A 103 2.06 4.02 19.58
N PHE A 104 2.61 3.46 20.65
CA PHE A 104 2.57 3.98 22.01
C PHE A 104 1.19 4.48 22.46
N PRO A 105 0.13 3.65 22.36
CA PRO A 105 -1.18 4.04 22.87
C PRO A 105 -1.13 4.26 24.39
N GLU A 106 -1.75 5.34 24.87
CA GLU A 106 -1.96 5.53 26.31
C GLU A 106 -2.89 4.45 26.90
N ILE A 107 -2.85 4.27 28.22
CA ILE A 107 -3.61 3.25 28.97
C ILE A 107 -5.12 3.28 28.64
N ASN A 108 -5.68 4.48 28.43
CA ASN A 108 -7.09 4.67 28.09
C ASN A 108 -7.37 4.61 26.57
N GLY A 109 -6.34 4.40 25.74
CA GLY A 109 -6.43 4.33 24.28
C GLY A 109 -6.76 5.65 23.57
N THR A 110 -6.87 6.75 24.32
CA THR A 110 -7.30 8.07 23.84
C THR A 110 -6.23 8.78 23.01
N ARG A 111 -4.95 8.54 23.30
CA ARG A 111 -3.81 9.17 22.65
C ARG A 111 -2.84 8.13 22.12
N ARG A 112 -2.31 8.36 20.91
CA ARG A 112 -1.37 7.47 20.22
C ARG A 112 -0.56 8.22 19.16
N HIS A 113 0.55 7.64 18.73
CA HIS A 113 1.19 8.03 17.47
C HIS A 113 0.58 7.22 16.33
N GLU A 114 -0.09 7.91 15.40
CA GLU A 114 -0.61 7.27 14.19
C GLU A 114 0.45 7.40 13.11
N VAL A 115 0.95 6.28 12.59
CA VAL A 115 1.93 6.23 11.50
C VAL A 115 1.31 5.50 10.33
N GLU A 116 1.04 6.21 9.25
CA GLU A 116 0.43 5.69 8.05
C GLU A 116 1.40 5.80 6.88
N LEU A 117 1.78 4.64 6.35
CA LEU A 117 2.67 4.50 5.21
C LEU A 117 1.83 4.45 3.94
N VAL A 118 2.02 5.44 3.06
CA VAL A 118 1.39 5.48 1.74
C VAL A 118 2.50 5.68 0.70
N PRO A 119 2.45 5.07 -0.49
CA PRO A 119 3.56 5.13 -1.45
C PRO A 119 3.99 6.55 -1.81
N ARG A 120 3.02 7.46 -1.90
CA ARG A 120 3.26 8.86 -2.29
C ARG A 120 3.74 9.77 -1.16
N ARG A 121 3.43 9.45 0.10
CA ARG A 121 3.70 10.34 1.25
C ARG A 121 3.57 9.58 2.57
N LEU A 122 4.41 9.91 3.54
CA LEU A 122 4.26 9.45 4.91
C LEU A 122 3.20 10.32 5.63
N PHE A 123 2.29 9.72 6.38
CA PHE A 123 1.41 10.44 7.28
C PHE A 123 1.74 10.08 8.73
N VAL A 124 2.00 11.09 9.55
CA VAL A 124 2.23 10.93 10.99
C VAL A 124 1.28 11.85 11.74
N ASN A 125 0.48 11.28 12.65
CA ASN A 125 -0.56 12.00 13.38
C ASN A 125 -1.45 12.82 12.43
N ARG A 126 -1.78 12.23 11.27
CA ARG A 126 -2.55 12.82 10.16
C ARG A 126 -1.90 14.02 9.45
N LYS A 127 -0.63 14.35 9.76
CA LYS A 127 0.15 15.34 9.03
C LYS A 127 0.98 14.65 7.96
N GLY A 128 1.01 15.21 6.76
CA GLY A 128 1.76 14.66 5.64
C GLY A 128 3.23 15.08 5.69
N HIS A 129 4.14 14.14 5.47
CA HIS A 129 5.58 14.30 5.38
C HIS A 129 6.07 13.71 4.06
N GLU A 130 6.85 14.48 3.30
CA GLU A 130 7.45 13.97 2.05
C GLU A 130 8.43 12.84 2.34
N TRP A 131 8.39 11.81 1.50
CA TRP A 131 9.38 10.75 1.58
C TRP A 131 10.77 11.27 1.24
N GLN A 132 11.74 10.85 2.03
CA GLN A 132 13.16 11.10 1.80
C GLN A 132 13.87 9.74 1.81
N ARG A 133 14.92 9.61 0.98
CA ARG A 133 15.73 8.38 0.93
C ARG A 133 16.29 7.98 2.29
N LYS A 134 16.71 8.98 3.07
CA LYS A 134 17.16 8.92 4.46
C LYS A 134 16.64 10.18 5.14
N GLY A 135 15.44 10.10 5.69
CA GLY A 135 14.84 11.19 6.47
C GLY A 135 14.85 10.85 7.96
N GLU A 136 14.65 11.87 8.78
CA GLU A 136 14.52 11.72 10.23
C GLU A 136 13.31 12.53 10.71
N LEU A 137 12.54 11.93 11.62
CA LEU A 137 11.42 12.59 12.30
C LEU A 137 11.44 12.22 13.78
N ARG A 138 11.38 13.22 14.65
CA ARG A 138 11.31 13.00 16.10
C ARG A 138 9.90 13.32 16.58
N LEU A 139 9.29 12.37 17.30
CA LEU A 139 7.91 12.46 17.78
C LEU A 139 7.87 12.37 19.29
N ARG A 140 7.44 13.44 19.94
CA ARG A 140 7.33 13.49 21.40
C ARG A 140 5.96 13.03 21.87
N GLN A 141 5.89 12.55 23.11
CA GLN A 141 4.62 12.15 23.76
C GLN A 141 3.53 13.25 23.69
N GLY A 142 3.91 14.52 23.78
CA GLY A 142 3.00 15.67 23.66
C GLY A 142 2.28 15.77 22.31
N GLU A 143 2.83 15.16 21.26
CA GLU A 143 2.33 15.25 19.89
C GLU A 143 1.36 14.10 19.54
N LYS A 144 1.09 13.19 20.46
CA LYS A 144 0.13 12.10 20.26
C LYS A 144 -1.23 12.61 19.79
N PHE A 145 -1.73 11.96 18.76
CA PHE A 145 -3.02 12.23 18.16
C PHE A 145 -4.18 11.75 19.05
N THR A 146 -5.21 12.59 19.18
CA THR A 146 -6.40 12.38 20.04
C THR A 146 -7.69 12.10 19.26
N GLY A 147 -7.67 12.18 17.93
CA GLY A 147 -8.89 11.98 17.13
C GLY A 147 -9.31 10.52 17.05
N GLY A 148 -10.46 10.28 16.42
CA GLY A 148 -11.03 8.94 16.25
C GLY A 148 -10.08 7.95 15.56
N ALA A 149 -10.37 6.65 15.68
CA ALA A 149 -9.62 5.60 15.01
C ALA A 149 -9.47 5.89 13.51
N PRO A 150 -8.36 5.48 12.87
CA PRO A 150 -8.20 5.65 11.43
C PRO A 150 -9.34 4.94 10.70
N ASP A 151 -10.06 5.71 9.89
CA ASP A 151 -11.13 5.22 9.04
C ASP A 151 -10.55 4.77 7.70
N ALA A 152 -10.95 3.57 7.27
CA ALA A 152 -10.45 2.97 6.03
C ALA A 152 -10.72 3.85 4.79
N GLU A 153 -11.78 4.65 4.83
CA GLU A 153 -12.16 5.55 3.74
C GLU A 153 -11.19 6.73 3.60
N SER A 154 -10.80 7.38 4.70
CA SER A 154 -9.76 8.41 4.66
C SER A 154 -8.42 7.86 4.18
N SER A 155 -8.03 6.65 4.64
CA SER A 155 -6.80 5.99 4.18
C SER A 155 -6.84 5.65 2.68
N ARG A 156 -7.95 5.13 2.16
CA ARG A 156 -8.13 4.90 0.71
C ARG A 156 -8.11 6.18 -0.10
N GLY A 157 -8.80 7.22 0.36
CA GLY A 157 -8.76 8.54 -0.28
C GLY A 157 -7.33 9.07 -0.34
N ARG A 158 -6.51 8.74 0.67
CA ARG A 158 -5.08 9.03 0.66
C ARG A 158 -4.26 8.06 -0.19
N GLN A 159 -4.67 6.85 -0.51
CA GLN A 159 -3.87 6.00 -1.41
C GLN A 159 -3.75 6.58 -2.83
N GLY A 160 -4.77 7.35 -3.25
CA GLY A 160 -4.85 7.94 -4.59
C GLY A 160 -5.50 6.99 -5.59
N SER A 161 -6.42 7.51 -6.41
CA SER A 161 -7.12 6.73 -7.43
C SER A 161 -6.19 6.42 -8.59
N SER A 162 -5.91 5.14 -8.80
CA SER A 162 -5.10 4.63 -9.89
C SER A 162 -5.95 4.51 -11.17
N TRP A 163 -6.30 5.65 -11.76
CA TRP A 163 -7.19 5.76 -12.93
C TRP A 163 -6.79 4.90 -14.13
N TRP A 164 -5.50 4.54 -14.27
CA TRP A 164 -5.00 3.65 -15.33
C TRP A 164 -5.44 2.19 -15.15
N LEU A 165 -5.81 1.75 -13.95
CA LEU A 165 -6.38 0.41 -13.74
C LEU A 165 -7.73 0.24 -14.47
N TRP A 166 -8.50 1.34 -14.62
CA TRP A 166 -9.72 1.32 -15.43
C TRP A 166 -9.44 1.17 -16.93
N LEU A 167 -8.32 1.70 -17.43
CA LEU A 167 -7.93 1.52 -18.84
C LEU A 167 -7.54 0.06 -19.13
N VAL A 168 -6.80 -0.58 -18.22
CA VAL A 168 -6.41 -2.00 -18.33
C VAL A 168 -7.64 -2.92 -18.21
N ALA A 169 -8.58 -2.60 -17.32
CA ALA A 169 -9.83 -3.35 -17.17
C ALA A 169 -10.73 -3.26 -18.42
N LEU A 170 -10.72 -2.12 -19.14
CA LEU A 170 -11.51 -1.92 -20.36
C LEU A 170 -10.86 -2.56 -21.61
N THR A 171 -9.56 -2.84 -21.59
CA THR A 171 -8.84 -3.37 -22.76
C THR A 171 -9.39 -4.72 -23.26
N PRO A 172 -9.68 -5.73 -22.40
CA PRO A 172 -10.25 -7.00 -22.87
C PRO A 172 -11.69 -6.84 -23.40
N VAL A 173 -12.48 -5.92 -22.85
CA VAL A 173 -13.84 -5.63 -23.34
C VAL A 173 -13.78 -5.02 -24.74
N LEU A 174 -12.88 -4.05 -24.96
CA LEU A 174 -12.66 -3.42 -26.26
C LEU A 174 -12.08 -4.41 -27.30
N PHE A 175 -11.20 -5.32 -26.87
CA PHE A 175 -10.65 -6.35 -27.74
C PHE A 175 -11.72 -7.34 -28.22
N VAL A 176 -12.58 -7.83 -27.31
CA VAL A 176 -13.69 -8.74 -27.67
C VAL A 176 -14.71 -8.02 -28.57
N ALA A 177 -15.05 -6.77 -28.27
CA ALA A 177 -15.92 -5.96 -29.12
C ALA A 177 -15.32 -5.75 -30.53
N GLY A 178 -14.02 -5.46 -30.62
CA GLY A 178 -13.29 -5.31 -31.88
C GLY A 178 -13.29 -6.58 -32.72
N VAL A 179 -13.07 -7.75 -32.11
CA VAL A 179 -13.15 -9.06 -32.81
C VAL A 179 -14.57 -9.32 -33.32
N PHE A 180 -15.60 -8.98 -32.55
CA PHE A 180 -17.00 -9.14 -32.96
C PHE A 180 -17.40 -8.20 -34.10
N ILE A 181 -16.89 -6.96 -34.09
CA ILE A 181 -17.13 -5.96 -35.14
C ILE A 181 -16.37 -6.33 -36.43
N LEU A 182 -15.12 -6.79 -36.33
CA LEU A 182 -14.33 -7.19 -37.50
C LEU A 182 -14.90 -8.43 -38.21
N LYS A 183 -15.51 -9.34 -37.44
CA LYS A 183 -16.20 -10.52 -37.97
C LYS A 183 -17.55 -10.19 -38.63
N ARG A 184 -18.07 -8.97 -38.44
CA ARG A 184 -19.32 -8.47 -39.05
C ARG A 184 -19.12 -7.69 -40.36
N ARG A 185 -17.99 -7.82 -41.07
CA ARG A 185 -17.91 -7.31 -42.45
C ARG A 185 -18.92 -8.06 -43.33
N PRO A 186 -19.92 -7.40 -43.92
CA PRO A 186 -20.80 -8.05 -44.88
C PRO A 186 -19.99 -8.42 -46.12
N ALA A 187 -20.03 -9.70 -46.50
CA ALA A 187 -19.60 -10.13 -47.82
C ALA A 187 -20.63 -9.60 -48.84
N GLY A 188 -20.21 -8.69 -49.70
CA GLY A 188 -21.08 -8.16 -50.76
C GLY A 188 -20.53 -6.89 -51.41
N ALA A 189 -19.43 -7.01 -52.15
CA ALA A 189 -19.06 -6.04 -53.19
C ALA A 189 -18.11 -6.71 -54.19
N GLY A 190 -18.67 -7.17 -55.29
CA GLY A 190 -18.03 -7.87 -56.42
C GLY A 190 -18.97 -9.00 -56.84
N GLU A 191 -19.47 -9.13 -58.07
CA GLU A 191 -19.13 -8.59 -59.38
C GLU A 191 -20.41 -8.61 -60.24
N GLY A 192 -20.45 -7.79 -61.29
CA GLY A 192 -21.48 -7.77 -62.31
C GLY A 192 -21.01 -6.92 -63.48
N GLU A 193 -20.03 -7.44 -64.23
CA GLU A 193 -19.57 -6.93 -65.53
C GLU A 193 -20.71 -6.86 -66.57
N GLY A 194 -20.61 -5.84 -67.43
CA GLY A 194 -20.86 -5.88 -68.88
C GLY A 194 -22.13 -6.53 -69.43
N SER A 195 -23.00 -5.72 -70.04
CA SER A 195 -23.00 -5.52 -71.49
C SER A 195 -23.88 -4.35 -71.91
#